data_AF-A0A381FCV4-F1
#
_entry.id   AF-A0A381FCV4-F1
#
_cell.length_a   1.000
_cell.length_b   1.000
_cell.length_c   1.000
_cell.angle_alpha   90.00
_cell.angle_beta   90.00
_cell.angle_gamma   90.00
#
_symmetry.space_group_name_H-M   'P 1'
#
loop_
_entity.id
_entity.type
_entity.pdbx_description
1 polymer ?
#
loop_
_entity_poly.entity_id
_entity_poly.type
_entity_poly.pdbx_seq_one_letter_code
_entity_poly.pdbx_strand_id
1 'polypeptide(L)'
;MRKITCIAMLSLLTVSCQNEQRQSTEVTETVVSLKSDAMENFENALKTIAKGQTRFIDSNKALNEEGVEVLLPAASQLLIDNNMSATELKRMEKRKILKKGFSVYHENLAQYRNKIKSN
;
A
#
# COMPACT_ATOMS: atom_id res chain seq x y z
N MET A 1 -57.51 -46.31 9.36
CA MET A 1 -57.34 -45.16 10.28
C MET A 1 -55.98 -45.28 10.96
N ARG A 2 -55.25 -44.14 11.03
CA ARG A 2 -53.97 -43.90 11.73
C ARG A 2 -52.71 -44.42 11.03
N LYS A 3 -51.62 -43.67 10.89
CA LYS A 3 -51.30 -42.23 10.92
C LYS A 3 -49.89 -42.18 10.29
N ILE A 4 -49.73 -41.45 9.19
CA ILE A 4 -48.45 -41.25 8.48
C ILE A 4 -47.62 -40.27 9.30
N THR A 5 -46.36 -40.59 9.57
CA THR A 5 -45.38 -39.56 9.93
C THR A 5 -44.08 -39.88 9.20
N CYS A 6 -43.91 -39.26 8.03
CA CYS A 6 -42.66 -39.30 7.28
C CYS A 6 -41.65 -38.35 7.93
N ILE A 7 -40.50 -38.90 8.29
CA ILE A 7 -39.31 -38.14 8.67
C ILE A 7 -38.72 -37.56 7.39
N ALA A 8 -38.64 -36.24 7.29
CA ALA A 8 -37.87 -35.56 6.26
C ALA A 8 -37.04 -34.45 6.91
N MET A 9 -35.73 -34.66 6.95
CA MET A 9 -34.74 -33.60 7.12
C MET A 9 -34.97 -32.53 6.07
N LEU A 10 -35.02 -31.26 6.49
CA LEU A 10 -34.71 -30.15 5.61
C LEU A 10 -33.85 -29.13 6.37
N SER A 11 -32.54 -29.28 6.22
CA SER A 11 -31.55 -28.25 6.50
C SER A 11 -31.61 -27.22 5.37
N LEU A 12 -32.04 -25.99 5.63
CA LEU A 12 -31.69 -24.79 4.86
C LEU A 12 -31.82 -23.59 5.81
N LEU A 13 -30.70 -23.07 6.28
CA LEU A 13 -30.04 -21.86 5.74
C LEU A 13 -30.86 -20.58 6.00
N THR A 14 -30.41 -19.78 6.96
CA THR A 14 -30.06 -18.37 6.74
C THR A 14 -29.23 -17.86 7.92
N VAL A 15 -27.92 -18.07 7.81
CA VAL A 15 -26.93 -17.22 8.50
C VAL A 15 -27.02 -15.85 7.83
N SER A 16 -27.93 -15.01 8.32
CA SER A 16 -28.03 -13.61 7.91
C SER A 16 -27.53 -12.76 9.06
N CYS A 17 -26.26 -12.31 8.96
CA CYS A 17 -25.64 -11.15 9.63
C CYS A 17 -24.13 -11.35 9.91
N GLN A 18 -23.37 -11.97 9.00
CA GLN A 18 -21.89 -11.92 9.08
C GLN A 18 -21.20 -11.58 7.75
N ASN A 19 -21.95 -11.30 6.69
CA ASN A 19 -21.35 -11.24 5.34
C ASN A 19 -20.79 -9.87 4.94
N GLU A 20 -21.25 -8.76 5.53
CA GLU A 20 -20.75 -7.43 5.14
C GLU A 20 -19.42 -7.07 5.81
N GLN A 21 -19.15 -7.63 6.99
CA GLN A 21 -17.92 -7.35 7.73
C GLN A 21 -16.74 -8.20 7.22
N ARG A 22 -16.98 -9.44 6.76
CA ARG A 22 -15.94 -10.28 6.15
C ARG A 22 -15.50 -9.77 4.79
N GLN A 23 -16.41 -9.38 3.91
CA GLN A 23 -16.06 -8.89 2.57
C GLN A 23 -15.26 -7.58 2.64
N SER A 24 -15.59 -6.66 3.56
CA SER A 24 -14.82 -5.43 3.75
C SER A 24 -13.41 -5.69 4.30
N THR A 25 -13.27 -6.69 5.16
CA THR A 25 -11.97 -7.06 5.77
C THR A 25 -11.09 -7.83 4.78
N GLU A 26 -11.65 -8.81 4.06
CA GLU A 26 -10.93 -9.55 3.00
C GLU A 26 -10.49 -8.61 1.87
N VAL A 27 -11.35 -7.68 1.41
CA VAL A 27 -10.95 -6.71 0.39
C VAL A 27 -9.84 -5.81 0.92
N THR A 28 -9.91 -5.35 2.17
CA THR A 28 -8.87 -4.50 2.77
C THR A 28 -7.53 -5.25 2.94
N GLU A 29 -7.55 -6.50 3.42
CA GLU A 29 -6.35 -7.34 3.55
C GLU A 29 -5.76 -7.72 2.19
N THR A 30 -6.60 -8.01 1.19
CA THR A 30 -6.14 -8.35 -0.17
C THR A 30 -5.54 -7.12 -0.87
N VAL A 31 -6.10 -5.94 -0.63
CA VAL A 31 -5.62 -4.65 -1.14
C VAL A 31 -4.29 -4.30 -0.47
N VAL A 32 -4.15 -4.42 0.85
CA VAL A 32 -2.86 -4.23 1.55
C VAL A 32 -1.81 -5.25 1.09
N SER A 33 -2.19 -6.53 0.92
CA SER A 33 -1.34 -7.63 0.42
C SER A 33 -0.75 -7.39 -0.98
N LEU A 34 -1.42 -6.58 -1.82
CA LEU A 34 -0.96 -6.27 -3.18
C LEU A 34 0.07 -5.15 -3.25
N LYS A 35 0.29 -4.40 -2.14
CA LYS A 35 1.26 -3.33 -2.07
C LYS A 35 2.56 -3.86 -1.47
N SER A 36 3.70 -3.65 -2.14
CA SER A 36 4.98 -4.13 -1.60
C SER A 36 5.39 -3.37 -0.33
N ASP A 37 6.16 -4.03 0.54
CA ASP A 37 6.70 -3.43 1.77
C ASP A 37 7.45 -2.12 1.50
N ALA A 38 8.23 -2.04 0.41
CA ALA A 38 8.92 -0.80 0.04
C ALA A 38 7.97 0.33 -0.36
N MET A 39 6.83 0.02 -0.98
CA MET A 39 5.80 0.99 -1.31
C MET A 39 5.09 1.52 -0.06
N GLU A 40 4.84 0.66 0.93
CA GLU A 40 4.29 1.06 2.22
C GLU A 40 5.29 1.91 3.01
N ASN A 41 6.56 1.49 3.07
CA ASN A 41 7.64 2.24 3.72
C ASN A 41 7.81 3.64 3.13
N PHE A 42 7.77 3.76 1.79
CA PHE A 42 7.85 5.06 1.12
C PHE A 42 6.65 5.95 1.46
N GLU A 43 5.43 5.41 1.47
CA GLU A 43 4.23 6.16 1.88
C GLU A 43 4.32 6.62 3.35
N ASN A 44 4.78 5.76 4.25
CA ASN A 44 4.93 6.08 5.65
C ASN A 44 5.99 7.18 5.88
N ALA A 45 7.09 7.16 5.14
CA ALA A 45 8.07 8.25 5.14
C ALA A 45 7.42 9.58 4.68
N LEU A 46 6.64 9.57 3.60
CA LEU A 46 5.91 10.76 3.14
C LEU A 46 4.90 11.28 4.18
N LYS A 47 4.14 10.39 4.83
CA LYS A 47 3.21 10.77 5.91
C LYS A 47 3.95 11.40 7.08
N THR A 48 5.11 10.83 7.44
CA THR A 48 5.94 11.36 8.52
C THR A 48 6.45 12.76 8.17
N ILE A 49 6.88 12.98 6.93
CA ILE A 49 7.27 14.29 6.42
C ILE A 49 6.10 15.27 6.46
N ALA A 50 4.91 14.87 5.98
CA ALA A 50 3.73 15.73 5.95
C ALA A 50 3.25 16.14 7.36
N LYS A 51 3.43 15.28 8.37
CA LYS A 51 3.12 15.58 9.77
C LYS A 51 4.13 16.56 10.40
N GLY A 52 5.38 16.51 9.97
CA GLY A 52 6.43 17.44 10.41
C GLY A 52 6.38 18.74 9.62
N GLN A 53 5.64 19.74 10.11
CA GLN A 53 5.49 21.05 9.43
C GLN A 53 6.83 21.75 9.11
N THR A 54 7.91 21.41 9.80
CA THR A 54 9.25 21.98 9.64
C THR A 54 10.09 21.32 8.55
N ARG A 55 9.61 20.25 7.91
CA ARG A 55 10.43 19.42 7.00
C ARG A 55 10.49 19.94 5.55
N PHE A 56 9.83 21.07 5.29
CA PHE A 56 9.86 21.76 4.01
C PHE A 56 10.58 23.11 4.16
N ILE A 57 11.49 23.43 3.25
CA ILE A 57 12.32 24.64 3.29
C ILE A 57 11.51 25.89 2.87
N ASP A 58 10.43 25.73 2.10
CA ASP A 58 9.71 26.85 1.49
C ASP A 58 8.34 26.45 0.87
N SER A 59 7.69 27.43 0.24
CA SER A 59 6.49 27.25 -0.59
C SER A 59 6.70 26.34 -1.81
N ASN A 60 7.94 26.04 -2.19
CA ASN A 60 8.27 25.16 -3.30
C ASN A 60 8.27 23.68 -2.89
N LYS A 61 7.92 23.37 -1.63
CA LYS A 61 7.87 22.01 -1.08
C LYS A 61 9.21 21.27 -1.19
N ALA A 62 10.33 22.01 -1.20
CA ALA A 62 11.65 21.39 -1.10
C ALA A 62 11.84 20.82 0.30
N LEU A 63 12.39 19.60 0.41
CA LEU A 63 12.68 19.00 1.72
C LEU A 63 13.91 19.63 2.36
N ASN A 64 13.82 19.91 3.66
CA ASN A 64 14.99 20.24 4.47
C ASN A 64 15.86 18.99 4.69
N GLU A 65 16.99 19.13 5.38
CA GLU A 65 17.92 18.03 5.62
C GLU A 65 17.24 16.86 6.36
N GLU A 66 16.49 17.14 7.43
CA GLU A 66 15.73 16.13 8.17
C GLU A 66 14.70 15.40 7.29
N GLY A 67 14.00 16.14 6.42
CA GLY A 67 13.04 15.58 5.47
C GLY A 67 13.71 14.67 4.45
N VAL A 68 14.90 15.04 3.98
CA VAL A 68 15.73 14.18 3.11
C VAL A 68 16.18 12.94 3.86
N GLU A 69 16.62 13.04 5.11
CA GLU A 69 17.05 11.89 5.92
C GLU A 69 15.91 10.90 6.18
N VAL A 70 14.69 11.39 6.37
CA VAL A 70 13.51 10.54 6.53
C VAL A 70 13.14 9.83 5.22
N LEU A 71 13.18 10.53 4.08
CA LEU A 71 12.69 9.97 2.81
C LEU A 71 13.71 9.11 2.08
N LEU A 72 15.00 9.46 2.18
CA LEU A 72 16.05 8.88 1.34
C LEU A 72 16.23 7.36 1.52
N PRO A 73 16.21 6.79 2.75
CA PRO A 73 16.29 5.34 2.92
C PRO A 73 15.13 4.62 2.24
N ALA A 74 13.90 5.13 2.43
CA ALA A 74 12.71 4.55 1.82
C ALA A 74 12.74 4.66 0.28
N ALA A 75 13.21 5.79 -0.26
CA ALA A 75 13.39 5.98 -1.70
C ALA A 75 14.42 5.00 -2.28
N SER A 76 15.52 4.79 -1.55
CA SER A 76 16.60 3.89 -1.97
C SER A 76 16.11 2.44 -2.00
N GLN A 77 15.41 2.00 -0.96
CA GLN A 77 14.82 0.66 -0.91
C GLN A 77 13.82 0.45 -2.05
N LEU A 78 12.92 1.42 -2.28
CA LEU A 78 11.95 1.34 -3.37
C LEU A 78 12.62 1.19 -4.74
N LEU A 79 13.74 1.89 -4.98
CA LEU A 79 14.47 1.77 -6.23
C LEU A 79 15.19 0.42 -6.37
N ILE A 80 15.74 -0.13 -5.27
CA ILE A 80 16.34 -1.48 -5.27
C ILE A 80 15.29 -2.53 -5.65
N ASP A 81 14.11 -2.47 -5.02
CA ASP A 81 12.98 -3.36 -5.32
C ASP A 81 12.49 -3.23 -6.77
N ASN A 82 12.81 -2.11 -7.43
CA ASN A 82 12.50 -1.86 -8.84
C ASN A 82 13.74 -2.04 -9.74
N ASN A 83 14.62 -2.98 -9.37
CA ASN A 83 15.78 -3.44 -10.14
C ASN A 83 16.92 -2.42 -10.31
N MET A 84 16.99 -1.38 -9.47
CA MET A 84 18.16 -0.50 -9.42
C MET A 84 19.25 -1.12 -8.54
N SER A 85 20.51 -1.10 -8.98
CA SER A 85 21.59 -1.63 -8.14
C SER A 85 21.95 -0.66 -7.01
N ALA A 86 22.36 -1.21 -5.87
CA ALA A 86 22.89 -0.41 -4.75
C ALA A 86 24.13 0.41 -5.15
N THR A 87 24.93 -0.09 -6.11
CA THR A 87 26.11 0.61 -6.63
C THR A 87 25.72 1.84 -7.44
N GLU A 88 24.69 1.76 -8.28
CA GLU A 88 24.16 2.91 -9.01
C GLU A 88 23.61 3.94 -8.03
N LEU A 89 22.84 3.52 -7.03
CA LEU A 89 22.31 4.41 -5.99
C LEU A 89 23.40 5.16 -5.24
N LYS A 90 24.49 4.49 -4.86
CA LYS A 90 25.63 5.14 -4.17
C LYS A 90 26.29 6.25 -5.00
N ARG A 91 26.22 6.17 -6.33
CA ARG A 91 26.79 7.18 -7.25
C ARG A 91 25.80 8.31 -7.55
N MET A 92 24.54 8.19 -7.14
CA MET A 92 23.51 9.17 -7.40
C MET A 92 23.46 10.24 -6.30
N GLU A 93 23.18 11.48 -6.71
CA GLU A 93 22.86 12.55 -5.78
C GLU A 93 21.53 12.25 -5.06
N LYS A 94 21.46 12.56 -3.77
CA LYS A 94 20.26 12.37 -2.93
C LYS A 94 18.99 12.89 -3.61
N ARG A 95 19.03 14.09 -4.19
CA ARG A 95 17.90 14.71 -4.91
C ARG A 95 17.42 13.87 -6.11
N LYS A 96 18.35 13.26 -6.87
CA LYS A 96 18.03 12.38 -7.99
C LYS A 96 17.40 11.08 -7.52
N ILE A 97 17.89 10.50 -6.42
CA ILE A 97 17.32 9.32 -5.78
C ILE A 97 15.87 9.61 -5.38
N LEU A 98 15.63 10.71 -4.66
CA LEU A 98 14.28 11.10 -4.24
C LEU A 98 13.35 11.31 -5.43
N LYS A 99 13.79 12.05 -6.46
CA LYS A 99 13.00 12.28 -7.67
C LYS A 99 12.61 10.96 -8.36
N LYS A 100 13.55 10.03 -8.52
CA LYS A 100 13.26 8.71 -9.12
C LYS A 100 12.35 7.87 -8.23
N GLY A 101 12.56 7.89 -6.92
CA GLY A 101 11.70 7.19 -5.95
C GLY A 101 10.24 7.65 -6.05
N PHE A 102 10.00 8.96 -6.17
CA PHE A 102 8.65 9.50 -6.42
C PHE A 102 8.04 9.00 -7.73
N SER A 103 8.80 9.00 -8.84
CA SER A 103 8.32 8.48 -10.12
C SER A 103 7.89 7.02 -10.01
N VAL A 104 8.76 6.17 -9.47
CA VAL A 104 8.48 4.73 -9.28
C VAL A 104 7.29 4.51 -8.34
N TYR A 105 7.18 5.29 -7.25
CA TYR A 105 6.04 5.23 -6.35
C TYR A 105 4.72 5.52 -7.07
N HIS A 106 4.67 6.56 -7.90
CA HIS A 106 3.46 6.91 -8.65
C HIS A 106 3.12 5.89 -9.75
N GLU A 107 4.12 5.35 -10.44
CA GLU A 107 3.95 4.28 -11.42
C GLU A 107 3.38 3.02 -10.76
N ASN A 108 3.96 2.58 -9.64
CA ASN A 108 3.49 1.41 -8.89
C ASN A 108 2.09 1.62 -8.31
N LEU A 109 1.78 2.83 -7.81
CA LEU A 109 0.41 3.16 -7.40
C LEU A 109 -0.60 3.08 -8.55
N ALA A 110 -0.23 3.54 -9.75
CA ALA A 110 -1.10 3.47 -10.91
C ALA A 110 -1.35 2.02 -11.33
N GLN A 111 -0.30 1.20 -11.39
CA GLN A 111 -0.42 -0.23 -11.69
C GLN A 111 -1.29 -0.96 -10.66
N TYR A 112 -1.07 -0.67 -9.37
CA TYR A 112 -1.86 -1.22 -8.28
C TYR A 112 -3.35 -0.87 -8.40
N ARG A 113 -3.69 0.40 -8.66
CA ARG A 113 -5.07 0.84 -8.88
C ARG A 113 -5.72 0.14 -10.07
N ASN A 114 -4.96 -0.11 -11.13
CA ASN A 114 -5.46 -0.83 -12.30
C ASN A 114 -5.73 -2.31 -12.00
N LYS A 115 -4.87 -2.95 -11.18
CA LYS A 115 -5.08 -4.34 -10.74
C LYS A 115 -6.33 -4.50 -9.89
N ILE A 116 -6.57 -3.58 -8.96
CA ILE A 116 -7.78 -3.59 -8.13
C ILE A 116 -9.04 -3.41 -8.98
N LYS A 117 -9.02 -2.53 -10.00
CA LYS A 117 -10.17 -2.32 -10.90
C LYS A 117 -10.46 -3.51 -11.82
N SER A 118 -9.46 -4.37 -12.05
CA SER A 118 -9.56 -5.51 -12.97
C SER A 118 -9.94 -6.82 -12.27
N ASN A 119 -9.96 -6.82 -10.92
CA ASN A 119 -10.43 -7.93 -10.08
C ASN A 119 -11.85 -7.64 -9.59
#